data_AF-A0A970WN37-F1
#
_entry.id   AF-A0A970WN37-F1
#
_cell.length_a   1.000
_cell.length_b   1.000
_cell.length_c   1.000
_cell.angle_alpha   90.00
_cell.angle_beta   90.00
_cell.angle_gamma   90.00
#
_symmetry.space_group_name_H-M   'P 1'
#
loop_
_entity.id
_entity.type
_entity.pdbx_description
1 polymer ?
#
loop_
_entity_poly.entity_id
_entity_poly.type
_entity_poly.pdbx_seq_one_letter_code
_entity_poly.pdbx_strand_id
1 'polypeptide(L)'
;MTTTIINKRTTDADDAERLRKRADVREKAFRLQLEKDKIGPLEAVLTDSFARVETATDAHAAVCGPLQTELNILEAAAVERIQQRQPPDAIDDARRVQILREITSENATLEAVVEAEKTFRAPTERQIWELKNQVTDPNAILLRLGQHPYASPKLLGELHVAQQRIKWLRARQQAAERSLKIHTYNRDEIQAKRSHGDLAASLRHIANWTAEIEAVGSELADAMTSADSVHKQLLNE
;
A
#
# COMPACT_ATOMS: atom_id res chain seq x y z
N MET A 1 42.27 31.21 19.37
CA MET A 1 41.05 30.45 19.73
C MET A 1 41.31 28.99 19.40
N THR A 2 41.59 28.18 20.42
CA THR A 2 41.92 26.76 20.28
C THR A 2 40.62 25.97 20.30
N THR A 3 40.19 25.43 19.15
CA THR A 3 39.01 24.59 19.07
C THR A 3 39.34 23.23 19.68
N THR A 4 38.95 23.02 20.94
CA THR A 4 39.05 21.72 21.60
C THR A 4 38.06 20.76 20.91
N ILE A 5 38.56 19.97 19.96
CA ILE A 5 37.83 18.82 19.44
C ILE A 5 37.85 17.78 20.56
N ILE A 6 36.75 17.69 21.33
CA ILE A 6 36.57 16.62 22.30
C ILE A 6 36.40 15.33 21.51
N ASN A 7 37.49 14.59 21.31
CA ASN A 7 37.47 13.19 20.92
C ASN A 7 36.84 12.40 22.08
N LYS A 8 35.51 12.39 22.17
CA LYS A 8 34.80 11.36 22.93
C LYS A 8 35.05 10.04 22.22
N ARG A 9 36.13 9.35 22.60
CA ARG A 9 36.25 7.92 22.33
C ARG A 9 35.01 7.29 22.97
N THR A 10 34.10 6.78 22.16
CA THR A 10 33.01 5.91 22.62
C THR A 10 33.64 4.84 23.48
N THR A 11 33.28 4.82 24.76
CA THR A 11 33.79 3.80 25.68
C THR A 11 33.03 2.50 25.43
N ASP A 12 33.64 1.35 25.74
CA ASP A 12 32.97 0.05 25.60
C ASP A 12 31.65 -0.02 26.41
N ALA A 13 31.53 0.79 27.47
CA ALA A 13 30.31 0.94 28.26
C ALA A 13 29.18 1.66 27.49
N ASP A 14 29.50 2.69 26.70
CA ASP A 14 28.53 3.40 25.85
C ASP A 14 28.02 2.48 24.71
N ASP A 15 28.88 1.58 24.22
CA ASP A 15 28.56 0.59 23.19
C ASP A 15 27.62 -0.50 23.73
N ALA A 16 27.90 -1.01 24.93
CA ALA A 16 27.05 -1.99 25.60
C ALA A 16 25.64 -1.44 25.90
N GLU A 17 25.55 -0.18 26.35
CA GLU A 17 24.26 0.48 26.57
C GLU A 17 23.49 0.67 25.25
N ARG A 18 24.17 1.05 24.16
CA ARG A 18 23.57 1.14 22.82
C ARG A 18 23.00 -0.20 22.38
N LEU A 19 23.79 -1.28 22.45
CA LEU A 19 23.36 -2.62 22.03
C LEU A 19 22.16 -3.11 22.84
N ARG A 20 22.11 -2.82 24.15
CA ARG A 20 20.93 -3.12 24.98
C ARG A 20 19.70 -2.37 24.50
N LYS A 21 19.81 -1.05 24.26
CA LYS A 21 18.69 -0.25 23.72
C LYS A 21 18.23 -0.75 22.35
N ARG A 22 19.14 -1.23 21.50
CA ARG A 22 18.79 -1.86 20.21
C ARG A 22 18.02 -3.16 20.40
N ALA A 23 18.45 -4.01 21.33
CA ALA A 23 17.75 -5.24 21.68
C ALA A 23 16.31 -4.95 22.15
N ASP A 24 16.13 -3.95 23.04
CA ASP A 24 14.81 -3.54 23.52
C ASP A 24 13.89 -3.06 22.38
N VAL A 25 14.44 -2.29 21.42
CA VAL A 25 13.70 -1.84 20.22
C VAL A 25 13.29 -3.02 19.33
N ARG A 26 14.20 -3.98 19.12
CA ARG A 26 13.90 -5.20 18.34
C ARG A 26 12.86 -6.07 19.00
N GLU A 27 12.97 -6.27 20.32
CA GLU A 27 11.97 -7.02 21.09
C GLU A 27 10.60 -6.35 21.01
N LYS A 28 10.55 -5.03 21.14
CA LYS A 28 9.30 -4.27 20.99
C LYS A 28 8.70 -4.42 19.60
N ALA A 29 9.51 -4.30 18.55
CA ALA A 29 9.07 -4.50 17.17
C ALA A 29 8.54 -5.93 16.95
N PHE A 30 9.22 -6.93 17.51
CA PHE A 30 8.80 -8.33 17.43
C PHE A 30 7.45 -8.56 18.12
N ARG A 31 7.22 -7.99 19.31
CA ARG A 31 5.92 -8.09 19.99
C ARG A 31 4.79 -7.48 19.17
N LEU A 32 5.01 -6.32 18.55
CA LEU A 32 4.01 -5.69 17.67
C LEU A 32 3.79 -6.50 16.39
N GLN A 33 4.84 -7.13 15.86
CA GLN A 33 4.70 -8.03 14.71
C GLN A 33 3.82 -9.22 15.08
N LEU A 34 4.05 -9.85 16.23
CA LEU A 34 3.22 -10.94 16.73
C LEU A 34 1.74 -10.52 16.89
N GLU A 35 1.49 -9.28 17.31
CA GLU A 35 0.12 -8.73 17.38
C GLU A 35 -0.49 -8.57 15.98
N LYS A 36 0.26 -8.05 15.01
CA LYS A 36 -0.19 -7.90 13.62
C LYS A 36 -0.35 -9.23 12.89
N ASP A 37 0.46 -10.24 13.22
CA ASP A 37 0.37 -11.57 12.63
C ASP A 37 -0.97 -12.26 12.93
N LYS A 38 -1.70 -11.79 13.96
CA LYS A 38 -3.07 -12.24 14.25
C LYS A 38 -4.08 -11.82 13.18
N ILE A 39 -3.77 -10.82 12.34
CA ILE A 39 -4.67 -10.34 11.28
C ILE A 39 -4.98 -11.46 10.30
N GLY A 40 -3.98 -12.23 9.86
CA GLY A 40 -4.16 -13.30 8.85
C GLY A 40 -5.21 -14.34 9.26
N PRO A 41 -5.10 -14.95 10.46
CA PRO A 41 -6.14 -15.84 10.97
C PRO A 41 -7.53 -15.20 11.10
N LEU A 42 -7.63 -13.93 11.50
CA LEU A 42 -8.91 -13.23 11.61
C LEU A 42 -9.55 -12.97 10.24
N GLU A 43 -8.73 -12.60 9.24
CA GLU A 43 -9.19 -12.42 7.86
C GLU A 43 -9.71 -13.75 7.27
N ALA A 44 -9.06 -14.87 7.57
CA ALA A 44 -9.55 -16.19 7.18
C ALA A 44 -10.93 -16.50 7.78
N VAL A 45 -11.15 -16.19 9.06
CA VAL A 45 -12.46 -16.34 9.71
C VAL A 45 -13.55 -15.48 9.04
N LEU A 46 -13.21 -14.26 8.61
CA LEU A 46 -14.13 -13.43 7.84
C LEU A 46 -14.44 -14.03 6.47
N THR A 47 -13.43 -14.51 5.74
CA THR A 47 -13.61 -15.17 4.45
C THR A 47 -14.54 -16.38 4.57
N ASP A 48 -14.36 -17.22 5.59
CA ASP A 48 -15.23 -18.37 5.85
C ASP A 48 -16.67 -17.93 6.14
N SER A 49 -16.85 -16.82 6.88
CA SER A 49 -18.17 -16.24 7.14
C SER A 49 -18.85 -15.72 5.87
N PHE A 50 -18.12 -15.04 4.99
CA PHE A 50 -18.64 -14.63 3.69
C PHE A 50 -19.04 -15.83 2.83
N ALA A 51 -18.23 -16.90 2.80
CA ALA A 51 -18.55 -18.12 2.06
C ALA A 51 -19.81 -18.82 2.59
N ARG A 52 -20.07 -18.80 3.90
CA ARG A 52 -21.33 -19.33 4.47
C ARG A 52 -22.55 -18.52 4.04
N VAL A 53 -22.44 -17.19 3.97
CA VAL A 53 -23.52 -16.33 3.46
C VAL A 53 -23.76 -16.56 1.96
N GLU A 54 -22.69 -16.71 1.18
CA GLU A 54 -22.78 -17.03 -0.25
C GLU A 54 -23.47 -18.38 -0.46
N THR A 55 -23.05 -19.41 0.27
CA THR A 55 -23.69 -20.74 0.23
C THR A 55 -25.18 -20.68 0.59
N ALA A 56 -25.54 -19.91 1.62
CA ALA A 56 -26.95 -19.72 2.00
C ALA A 56 -27.75 -18.96 0.93
N THR A 57 -27.11 -18.00 0.26
CA THR A 57 -27.70 -17.25 -0.85
C THR A 57 -27.93 -18.14 -2.06
N ASP A 58 -26.98 -19.01 -2.39
CA ASP A 58 -27.10 -19.97 -3.49
C ASP A 58 -28.20 -21.01 -3.20
N ALA A 59 -28.27 -21.51 -1.96
CA ALA A 59 -29.32 -22.43 -1.52
C ALA A 59 -30.71 -21.77 -1.61
N HIS A 60 -30.83 -20.52 -1.17
CA HIS A 60 -32.04 -19.72 -1.30
C HIS A 60 -32.44 -19.53 -2.77
N ALA A 61 -31.50 -19.14 -3.63
CA ALA A 61 -31.75 -18.95 -5.05
C ALA A 61 -32.21 -20.24 -5.75
N ALA A 62 -31.64 -21.39 -5.38
CA ALA A 62 -32.02 -22.69 -5.91
C ALA A 62 -33.47 -23.09 -5.56
N VAL A 63 -33.95 -22.71 -4.38
CA VAL A 63 -35.33 -23.00 -3.93
C VAL A 63 -36.32 -21.95 -4.45
N CYS A 64 -36.00 -20.66 -4.33
CA CYS A 64 -36.90 -19.57 -4.69
C CYS A 64 -36.97 -19.32 -6.22
N GLY A 65 -35.93 -19.65 -7.00
CA GLY A 65 -35.92 -19.44 -8.45
C GLY A 65 -37.07 -20.14 -9.20
N PRO A 66 -37.28 -21.45 -8.98
CA PRO A 66 -38.42 -22.18 -9.53
C PRO A 66 -39.77 -21.63 -9.04
N LEU A 67 -39.88 -21.33 -7.74
CA LEU A 67 -41.10 -20.78 -7.13
C LEU A 67 -41.48 -19.42 -7.72
N GLN A 68 -40.51 -18.54 -7.95
CA GLN A 68 -40.73 -17.24 -8.60
C GLN A 68 -41.16 -17.40 -10.06
N THR A 69 -40.61 -18.39 -10.76
CA THR A 69 -41.01 -18.70 -12.14
C THR A 69 -42.45 -19.18 -12.20
N GLU A 70 -42.83 -20.09 -11.30
CA GLU A 70 -44.21 -20.57 -11.18
C GLU A 70 -45.16 -19.44 -10.80
N LEU A 71 -44.79 -18.60 -9.84
CA LEU A 71 -45.59 -17.43 -9.45
C LEU A 71 -45.80 -16.48 -10.63
N ASN A 72 -44.77 -16.19 -11.42
CA ASN A 72 -44.88 -15.32 -12.60
C ASN A 72 -45.87 -15.86 -13.64
N ILE A 73 -45.92 -17.18 -13.84
CA ILE A 73 -46.89 -17.82 -14.74
C ILE A 73 -48.32 -17.65 -14.20
N LEU A 74 -48.52 -17.89 -12.90
CA LEU A 74 -49.82 -17.73 -12.26
C LEU A 74 -50.29 -16.27 -12.24
N GLU A 75 -49.40 -15.32 -12.02
CA GLU A 75 -49.68 -13.87 -12.11
C GLU A 75 -50.11 -13.48 -13.54
N ALA A 76 -49.41 -13.97 -14.57
CA ALA A 76 -49.77 -13.71 -15.96
C ALA A 76 -51.17 -14.26 -16.30
N ALA A 77 -51.48 -15.48 -15.87
CA ALA A 77 -52.80 -16.09 -16.04
C ALA A 77 -53.90 -15.30 -15.31
N ALA A 78 -53.63 -14.85 -14.07
CA ALA A 78 -54.58 -14.03 -13.32
C ALA A 78 -54.86 -12.69 -14.02
N VAL A 79 -53.84 -12.02 -14.56
CA VAL A 79 -53.99 -10.78 -15.33
C VAL A 79 -54.82 -11.00 -16.60
N GLU A 80 -54.59 -12.09 -17.32
CA GLU A 80 -55.38 -12.44 -18.52
C GLU A 80 -56.86 -12.64 -18.18
N ARG A 81 -57.17 -13.34 -17.09
CA ARG A 81 -58.57 -13.52 -16.64
C ARG A 81 -59.25 -12.20 -16.29
N ILE A 82 -58.52 -11.28 -15.64
CA ILE A 82 -59.01 -9.93 -15.34
C ILE A 82 -59.35 -9.18 -16.64
N GLN A 83 -58.47 -9.24 -17.64
CA GLN A 83 -58.70 -8.62 -18.95
C GLN A 83 -59.93 -9.21 -19.65
N GLN A 84 -60.14 -10.52 -19.51
CA GLN A 84 -61.29 -11.24 -20.06
C GLN A 84 -62.56 -11.12 -19.20
N ARG A 85 -62.53 -10.38 -18.09
CA ARG A 85 -63.62 -10.23 -17.11
C ARG A 85 -64.15 -11.57 -16.57
N GLN A 86 -63.27 -12.56 -16.47
CA GLN A 86 -63.58 -13.86 -15.89
C GLN A 86 -63.45 -13.82 -14.36
N PRO A 87 -64.20 -14.65 -13.63
CA PRO A 87 -64.02 -14.78 -12.19
C PRO A 87 -62.62 -15.34 -11.87
N PRO A 88 -62.07 -15.03 -10.67
CA PRO A 88 -60.81 -15.59 -10.20
C PRO A 88 -60.83 -17.12 -10.15
N ASP A 89 -59.67 -17.75 -10.33
CA ASP A 89 -59.52 -19.20 -10.22
C ASP A 89 -59.04 -19.55 -8.80
N ALA A 90 -59.93 -20.17 -8.02
CA ALA A 90 -59.66 -20.50 -6.62
C ALA A 90 -58.48 -21.48 -6.45
N ILE A 91 -58.19 -22.32 -7.44
CA ILE A 91 -57.08 -23.30 -7.36
C ILE A 91 -55.75 -22.57 -7.55
N ASP A 92 -55.66 -21.77 -8.62
CA ASP A 92 -54.45 -21.02 -8.94
C ASP A 92 -54.16 -19.94 -7.88
N ASP A 93 -55.21 -19.28 -7.35
CA ASP A 93 -55.06 -18.31 -6.27
C ASP A 93 -54.59 -18.97 -4.96
N ALA A 94 -55.08 -20.17 -4.64
CA ALA A 94 -54.58 -20.93 -3.50
C ALA A 94 -53.10 -21.32 -3.66
N ARG A 95 -52.68 -21.71 -4.88
CA ARG A 95 -51.28 -22.02 -5.19
C ARG A 95 -50.39 -20.76 -5.11
N ARG A 96 -50.85 -19.60 -5.60
CA ARG A 96 -50.14 -18.30 -5.45
C ARG A 96 -49.87 -17.99 -3.99
N VAL A 97 -50.89 -18.10 -3.13
CA VAL A 97 -50.74 -17.86 -1.69
C VAL A 97 -49.76 -18.84 -1.05
N GLN A 98 -49.79 -20.11 -1.46
CA GLN A 98 -48.83 -21.12 -0.97
C GLN A 98 -47.39 -20.77 -1.38
N ILE A 99 -47.15 -20.44 -2.65
CA ILE A 99 -45.83 -20.06 -3.15
C ILE A 99 -45.30 -18.82 -2.41
N LEU A 100 -46.14 -17.81 -2.20
CA LEU A 100 -45.75 -16.62 -1.44
C LEU A 100 -45.35 -16.95 0.00
N ARG A 101 -46.03 -17.91 0.65
CA ARG A 101 -45.66 -18.39 1.99
C ARG A 101 -44.33 -19.14 1.98
N GLU A 102 -44.10 -20.01 0.99
CA GLU A 102 -42.85 -20.75 0.82
C GLU A 102 -41.68 -19.77 0.61
N ILE A 103 -41.80 -18.81 -0.31
CA ILE A 103 -40.79 -17.76 -0.53
C ILE A 103 -40.55 -16.93 0.73
N THR A 104 -41.61 -16.56 1.45
CA THR A 104 -41.47 -15.78 2.71
C THR A 104 -40.72 -16.57 3.78
N SER A 105 -40.98 -17.88 3.88
CA SER A 105 -40.26 -18.77 4.81
C SER A 105 -38.78 -18.88 4.45
N GLU A 106 -38.45 -19.05 3.18
CA GLU A 106 -37.06 -19.13 2.72
C GLU A 106 -36.32 -17.79 2.88
N ASN A 107 -36.99 -16.67 2.63
CA ASN A 107 -36.43 -15.33 2.88
C ASN A 107 -36.10 -15.16 4.37
N ALA A 108 -37.00 -15.56 5.28
CA ALA A 108 -36.75 -15.47 6.72
C ALA A 108 -35.54 -16.33 7.15
N THR A 109 -35.36 -17.51 6.55
CA THR A 109 -34.19 -18.37 6.79
C THR A 109 -32.90 -17.70 6.32
N LEU A 110 -32.87 -17.14 5.10
CA LEU A 110 -31.71 -16.43 4.58
C LEU A 110 -31.37 -15.19 5.44
N GLU A 111 -32.38 -14.39 5.80
CA GLU A 111 -32.20 -13.21 6.64
C GLU A 111 -31.63 -13.58 8.02
N ALA A 112 -32.10 -14.68 8.63
CA ALA A 112 -31.58 -15.16 9.90
C ALA A 112 -30.10 -15.55 9.80
N VAL A 113 -29.69 -16.25 8.73
CA VAL A 113 -28.28 -16.60 8.49
C VAL A 113 -27.43 -15.35 8.27
N VAL A 114 -27.90 -14.43 7.43
CA VAL A 114 -27.19 -13.16 7.15
C VAL A 114 -26.99 -12.36 8.42
N GLU A 115 -28.01 -12.25 9.27
CA GLU A 115 -27.93 -11.49 10.52
C GLU A 115 -27.04 -12.17 11.57
N ALA A 116 -27.10 -13.50 11.69
CA ALA A 116 -26.19 -14.26 12.53
C ALA A 116 -24.72 -14.08 12.09
N GLU A 117 -24.43 -14.14 10.80
CA GLU A 117 -23.07 -13.93 10.29
C GLU A 117 -22.63 -12.47 10.40
N LYS A 118 -23.52 -11.48 10.22
CA LYS A 118 -23.20 -10.06 10.48
C LYS A 118 -22.81 -9.83 11.93
N THR A 119 -23.58 -10.36 12.88
CA THR A 119 -23.29 -10.21 14.31
C THR A 119 -22.00 -10.93 14.71
N PHE A 120 -21.70 -12.07 14.09
CA PHE A 120 -20.44 -12.79 14.24
C PHE A 120 -19.23 -12.02 13.66
N ARG A 121 -19.35 -11.41 12.48
CA ARG A 121 -18.25 -10.67 11.82
C ARG A 121 -17.89 -9.36 12.50
N ALA A 122 -18.87 -8.63 13.02
CA ALA A 122 -18.68 -7.30 13.59
C ALA A 122 -17.53 -7.19 14.62
N PRO A 123 -17.37 -8.08 15.63
CA PRO A 123 -16.23 -8.02 16.54
C PRO A 123 -14.90 -8.33 15.84
N THR A 124 -14.87 -9.28 14.92
CA THR A 124 -13.67 -9.68 14.17
C THR A 124 -13.18 -8.55 13.24
N GLU A 125 -14.10 -7.90 12.54
CA GLU A 125 -13.79 -6.73 11.69
C GLU A 125 -13.25 -5.57 12.52
N ARG A 126 -13.84 -5.30 13.69
CA ARG A 126 -13.32 -4.29 14.62
C ARG A 126 -11.91 -4.63 15.09
N GLN A 127 -11.66 -5.89 15.45
CA GLN A 127 -10.34 -6.33 15.90
C GLN A 127 -9.29 -6.20 14.79
N ILE A 128 -9.61 -6.58 13.55
CA ILE A 128 -8.72 -6.37 12.40
C ILE A 128 -8.46 -4.88 12.20
N TRP A 129 -9.50 -4.05 12.28
CA TRP A 129 -9.35 -2.60 12.15
C TRP A 129 -8.45 -2.00 13.25
N GLU A 130 -8.61 -2.43 14.50
CA GLU A 130 -7.76 -2.02 15.62
C GLU A 130 -6.30 -2.44 15.40
N LEU A 131 -6.06 -3.69 15.01
CA LEU A 131 -4.71 -4.19 14.72
C LEU A 131 -4.06 -3.49 13.52
N LYS A 132 -4.84 -3.06 12.52
CA LYS A 132 -4.33 -2.32 11.36
C LYS A 132 -4.00 -0.86 11.67
N ASN A 133 -4.83 -0.19 12.49
CA ASN A 133 -4.78 1.26 12.65
C ASN A 133 -4.21 1.73 13.99
N GLN A 134 -4.35 0.95 15.06
CA GLN A 134 -3.91 1.34 16.42
C GLN A 134 -2.56 0.72 16.79
N VAL A 135 -2.26 -0.47 16.30
CA VAL A 135 -0.94 -1.09 16.52
C VAL A 135 0.10 -0.40 15.65
N THR A 136 1.09 0.21 16.33
CA THR A 136 2.19 0.88 15.66
C THR A 136 2.90 -0.07 14.70
N ASP A 137 3.28 0.44 13.54
CA ASP A 137 3.97 -0.38 12.56
C ASP A 137 5.34 -0.87 13.06
N PRO A 138 5.61 -2.19 13.10
CA PRO A 138 6.89 -2.72 13.56
C PRO A 138 8.08 -2.14 12.79
N ASN A 139 7.92 -1.93 11.48
CA ASN A 139 8.96 -1.33 10.64
C ASN A 139 9.25 0.12 11.05
N ALA A 140 8.23 0.90 11.40
CA ALA A 140 8.41 2.27 11.91
C ALA A 140 9.20 2.30 13.23
N ILE A 141 9.07 1.27 14.07
CA ILE A 141 9.90 1.12 15.27
C ILE A 141 11.33 0.74 14.92
N LEU A 142 11.53 -0.21 14.01
CA LEU A 142 12.86 -0.64 13.57
C LEU A 142 13.66 0.48 12.92
N LEU A 143 13.01 1.42 12.22
CA LEU A 143 13.68 2.60 11.65
C LEU A 143 14.40 3.46 12.69
N ARG A 144 13.99 3.40 13.98
CA ARG A 144 14.69 4.10 15.07
C ARG A 144 16.11 3.57 15.28
N LEU A 145 16.40 2.32 14.91
CA LEU A 145 17.73 1.73 15.00
C LEU A 145 18.77 2.48 14.15
N GLY A 146 18.34 3.15 13.09
CA GLY A 146 19.19 3.98 12.24
C GLY A 146 19.43 5.41 12.77
N GLN A 147 18.98 5.73 13.98
CA GLN A 147 19.06 7.07 14.57
C GLN A 147 19.85 7.07 15.88
N HIS A 148 20.41 8.22 16.26
CA HIS A 148 20.97 8.40 17.60
C HIS A 148 19.87 8.26 18.66
N PRO A 149 20.11 7.60 19.82
CA PRO A 149 21.36 7.00 20.30
C PRO A 149 21.57 5.52 19.92
N TYR A 150 20.74 4.94 19.06
CA TYR A 150 20.74 3.50 18.75
C TYR A 150 21.75 3.09 17.67
N ALA A 151 22.09 4.01 16.78
CA ALA A 151 23.02 3.81 15.69
C ALA A 151 24.48 4.03 16.11
N SER A 152 25.42 3.28 15.53
CA SER A 152 26.85 3.55 15.69
C SER A 152 27.20 4.95 15.18
N PRO A 153 27.91 5.78 15.98
CA PRO A 153 28.36 7.11 15.55
C PRO A 153 29.22 7.07 14.29
N LYS A 154 30.00 5.99 14.10
CA LYS A 154 30.84 5.79 12.92
C LYS A 154 29.98 5.64 11.66
N LEU A 155 29.00 4.74 11.70
CA LEU A 155 28.11 4.49 10.57
C LEU A 155 27.19 5.68 10.28
N LEU A 156 26.77 6.44 11.31
CA LEU A 156 26.07 7.72 11.10
C LEU A 156 26.95 8.75 10.36
N GLY A 157 28.23 8.80 10.69
CA GLY A 157 29.21 9.63 9.97
C GLY A 157 29.36 9.21 8.51
N GLU A 158 29.50 7.92 8.24
CA GLU A 158 29.58 7.37 6.89
C GLU A 158 28.30 7.67 6.07
N LEU A 159 27.13 7.49 6.68
CA LEU A 159 25.85 7.83 6.05
C LEU A 159 25.75 9.32 5.73
N HIS A 160 26.18 10.19 6.65
CA HIS A 160 26.18 11.63 6.44
C HIS A 160 27.07 12.03 5.26
N VAL A 161 28.27 11.46 5.16
CA VAL A 161 29.19 11.71 4.04
C VAL A 161 28.57 11.26 2.71
N ALA A 162 27.94 10.08 2.68
CA ALA A 162 27.25 9.59 1.49
C ALA A 162 26.10 10.52 1.07
N GLN A 163 25.30 11.01 2.03
CA GLN A 163 24.22 11.97 1.78
C GLN A 163 24.74 13.32 1.23
N GLN A 164 25.84 13.85 1.78
CA GLN A 164 26.45 15.07 1.24
C GLN A 164 26.97 14.86 -0.19
N ARG A 165 27.55 13.69 -0.49
CA ARG A 165 27.98 13.34 -1.84
C ARG A 165 26.79 13.30 -2.81
N ILE A 166 25.69 12.64 -2.44
CA ILE A 166 24.44 12.63 -3.22
C ILE A 166 23.94 14.05 -3.48
N LYS A 167 23.90 14.89 -2.45
CA LYS A 167 23.45 16.28 -2.56
C LYS A 167 24.32 17.08 -3.54
N TRP A 168 25.64 16.94 -3.44
CA TRP A 168 26.59 17.59 -4.34
C TRP A 168 26.45 17.10 -5.78
N LEU A 169 26.35 15.79 -6.00
CA LEU A 169 26.15 15.19 -7.33
C LEU A 169 24.84 15.65 -7.97
N ARG A 170 23.74 15.71 -7.22
CA ARG A 170 22.46 16.26 -7.72
C ARG A 170 22.58 17.72 -8.14
N ALA A 171 23.29 18.54 -7.36
CA ALA A 171 23.53 19.93 -7.72
C ALA A 171 24.39 20.06 -8.99
N ARG A 172 25.43 19.22 -9.12
CA ARG A 172 26.30 19.13 -10.32
C ARG A 172 25.49 18.72 -11.56
N GLN A 173 24.63 17.70 -11.43
CA GLN A 173 23.72 17.26 -12.49
C GLN A 173 22.79 18.39 -12.94
N GLN A 174 22.12 19.06 -11.99
CA GLN A 174 21.22 20.18 -12.30
C GLN A 174 21.94 21.34 -12.99
N ALA A 175 23.19 21.63 -12.61
CA ALA A 175 23.99 22.65 -13.26
C ALA A 175 24.34 22.25 -14.71
N ALA A 176 24.75 21.00 -14.93
CA ALA A 176 25.04 20.47 -16.26
C ALA A 176 23.80 20.47 -17.17
N GLU A 177 22.64 20.06 -16.67
CA GLU A 177 21.36 20.08 -17.40
C GLU A 177 20.96 21.51 -17.82
N ARG A 178 21.13 22.50 -16.93
CA ARG A 178 20.87 23.91 -17.25
C ARG A 178 21.81 24.41 -18.36
N SER A 179 23.10 24.11 -18.27
CA SER A 179 24.08 24.48 -19.29
C SER A 179 23.81 23.79 -20.62
N LEU A 180 23.47 22.50 -20.61
CA LEU A 180 23.08 21.75 -21.80
C LEU A 180 21.89 22.41 -22.50
N LYS A 181 20.86 22.80 -21.74
CA LYS A 181 19.68 23.51 -22.27
C LYS A 181 20.06 24.83 -22.96
N ILE A 182 20.92 25.63 -22.34
CA ILE A 182 21.40 26.90 -22.91
C ILE A 182 22.13 26.67 -24.23
N HIS A 183 23.09 25.73 -24.27
CA HIS A 183 23.86 25.48 -25.48
C HIS A 183 23.03 24.82 -26.59
N THR A 184 22.04 24.01 -26.24
CA THR A 184 21.06 23.45 -27.19
C THR A 184 20.24 24.55 -27.83
N TYR A 185 19.70 25.47 -27.02
CA TYR A 185 18.98 26.64 -27.52
C TYR A 185 19.86 27.50 -28.44
N ASN A 186 21.10 27.79 -28.04
CA ASN A 186 22.04 28.57 -28.84
C ASN A 186 22.37 27.89 -30.18
N ARG A 187 22.55 26.56 -30.20
CA ARG A 187 22.75 25.79 -31.42
C ARG A 187 21.57 25.99 -32.38
N ASP A 188 20.35 25.82 -31.88
CA ASP A 188 19.14 25.90 -32.70
C ASP A 188 18.95 27.32 -33.27
N GLU A 189 19.20 28.35 -32.46
CA GLU A 189 19.16 29.75 -32.87
C GLU A 189 20.21 30.08 -33.95
N ILE A 190 21.46 29.65 -33.78
CA ILE A 190 22.55 29.86 -34.76
C ILE A 190 22.21 29.16 -36.09
N GLN A 191 21.71 27.93 -36.03
CA GLN A 191 21.32 27.16 -37.21
C GLN A 191 20.11 27.78 -37.94
N ALA A 192 19.09 28.20 -37.21
CA ALA A 192 17.86 28.76 -37.79
C ALA A 192 18.08 30.15 -38.40
N LYS A 193 18.82 31.02 -37.71
CA LYS A 193 18.99 32.42 -38.11
C LYS A 193 20.19 32.67 -39.02
N ARG A 194 21.04 31.65 -39.25
CA ARG A 194 22.36 31.79 -39.93
C ARG A 194 23.16 32.97 -39.36
N SER A 195 23.02 33.21 -38.06
CA SER A 195 23.60 34.35 -37.36
C SER A 195 25.08 34.11 -37.05
N HIS A 196 25.83 35.19 -36.81
CA HIS A 196 27.22 35.09 -36.34
C HIS A 196 27.25 34.44 -34.95
N GLY A 197 27.96 33.32 -34.83
CA GLY A 197 28.14 32.58 -33.57
C GLY A 197 28.96 31.31 -33.81
N ASP A 198 29.69 30.85 -32.80
CA ASP A 198 30.51 29.63 -32.92
C ASP A 198 29.64 28.38 -32.67
N LEU A 199 29.06 27.87 -33.77
CA LEU A 199 28.29 26.62 -33.78
C LEU A 199 29.14 25.45 -33.28
N ALA A 200 30.43 25.40 -33.65
CA ALA A 200 31.33 24.34 -33.23
C ALA A 200 31.57 24.38 -31.73
N ALA A 201 31.73 25.57 -31.13
CA ALA A 201 31.80 25.70 -29.68
C ALA A 201 30.51 25.24 -28.99
N SER A 202 29.34 25.64 -29.48
CA SER A 202 28.05 25.21 -28.89
C SER A 202 27.87 23.69 -28.96
N LEU A 203 28.22 23.05 -30.07
CA LEU A 203 28.20 21.59 -30.21
C LEU A 203 29.19 20.89 -29.29
N ARG A 204 30.41 21.43 -29.12
CA ARG A 204 31.38 20.90 -28.14
C ARG A 204 30.86 21.00 -26.71
N HIS A 205 30.25 22.13 -26.34
CA HIS A 205 29.65 22.28 -25.01
C HIS A 205 28.48 21.33 -24.79
N ILE A 206 27.62 21.12 -25.79
CA ILE A 206 26.56 20.09 -25.72
C ILE A 206 27.17 18.72 -25.45
N ALA A 207 28.17 18.31 -26.25
CA ALA A 207 28.82 17.01 -26.07
C ALA A 207 29.44 16.86 -24.67
N ASN A 208 30.14 17.89 -24.18
CA ASN A 208 30.77 17.89 -22.86
C ASN A 208 29.73 17.82 -21.73
N TRP A 209 28.65 18.61 -21.78
CA TRP A 209 27.62 18.60 -20.74
C TRP A 209 26.78 17.32 -20.77
N THR A 210 26.56 16.71 -21.93
CA THR A 210 25.94 15.39 -22.03
C THR A 210 26.81 14.31 -21.38
N ALA A 211 28.11 14.29 -21.67
CA ALA A 211 29.05 13.36 -21.03
C ALA A 211 29.14 13.58 -19.51
N GLU A 212 29.10 14.84 -19.06
CA GLU A 212 29.06 15.19 -17.65
C GLU A 212 27.81 14.67 -16.94
N ILE A 213 26.63 14.80 -17.57
CA ILE A 213 25.37 14.26 -17.03
C ILE A 213 25.44 12.73 -16.89
N GLU A 214 25.98 12.05 -17.89
CA GLU A 214 26.15 10.59 -17.86
C GLU A 214 27.12 10.16 -16.75
N ALA A 215 28.28 10.82 -16.64
CA ALA A 215 29.27 10.56 -15.60
C ALA A 215 28.69 10.78 -14.19
N VAL A 216 28.00 11.91 -13.98
CA VAL A 216 27.33 12.21 -12.71
C VAL A 216 26.22 11.20 -12.42
N GLY A 217 25.50 10.72 -13.43
CA GLY A 217 24.48 9.69 -13.29
C GLY A 217 25.04 8.39 -12.71
N SER A 218 26.19 7.93 -13.22
CA SER A 218 26.91 6.76 -12.70
C SER A 218 27.38 6.99 -11.26
N GLU A 219 28.06 8.11 -10.99
CA GLU A 219 28.54 8.45 -9.64
C GLU A 219 27.40 8.59 -8.62
N LEU A 220 26.24 9.09 -9.05
CA LEU A 220 25.05 9.24 -8.21
C LEU A 220 24.45 7.88 -7.86
N ALA A 221 24.37 6.96 -8.82
CA ALA A 221 23.91 5.60 -8.58
C ALA A 221 24.81 4.86 -7.58
N ASP A 222 26.13 5.01 -7.71
CA ASP A 222 27.11 4.45 -6.77
C ASP A 222 26.95 5.05 -5.36
N ALA A 223 26.81 6.38 -5.27
CA ALA A 223 26.63 7.07 -4.01
C ALA A 223 25.32 6.69 -3.31
N MET A 224 24.23 6.50 -4.06
CA MET A 224 22.95 6.01 -3.53
C MET A 224 23.07 4.57 -3.03
N THR A 225 23.70 3.69 -3.80
CA THR A 225 23.95 2.29 -3.40
C THR A 225 24.79 2.22 -2.13
N SER A 226 25.81 3.06 -2.01
CA SER A 226 26.64 3.17 -0.82
C SER A 226 25.84 3.66 0.39
N ALA A 227 25.01 4.70 0.24
CA ALA A 227 24.15 5.20 1.31
C ALA A 227 23.16 4.13 1.80
N ASP A 228 22.54 3.39 0.87
CA ASP A 228 21.61 2.31 1.20
C ASP A 228 22.31 1.15 1.91
N SER A 229 23.53 0.81 1.50
CA SER A 229 24.35 -0.21 2.17
C SER A 229 24.67 0.17 3.62
N VAL A 230 25.13 1.40 3.85
CA VAL A 230 25.40 1.91 5.21
C VAL A 230 24.11 1.96 6.03
N HIS A 231 22.99 2.38 5.44
CA HIS A 231 21.70 2.38 6.13
C HIS A 231 21.25 0.97 6.53
N LYS A 232 21.45 -0.04 5.68
CA LYS A 232 21.18 -1.44 6.03
C LYS A 232 22.08 -1.93 7.16
N GLN A 233 23.36 -1.57 7.14
CA GLN A 233 24.29 -1.92 8.24
C GLN A 233 23.84 -1.31 9.57
N LEU A 234 23.40 -0.04 9.58
CA LEU A 234 22.86 0.64 10.75
C LEU A 234 21.66 -0.09 11.37
N LEU A 235 20.78 -0.66 10.54
CA LEU A 235 19.63 -1.44 11.02
C LEU A 235 20.03 -2.83 11.52
N ASN A 236 21.11 -3.40 10.97
CA ASN A 236 21.53 -4.77 11.22
C ASN A 236 22.58 -4.94 12.32
N GLU A 237 23.26 -3.88 12.80
CA GLU A 237 24.17 -3.97 13.98
C GLU A 237 23.53 -4.74 15.14
#